data_AF-A0A9E4PIF4-F1
#
_entry.id   AF-A0A9E4PIF4-F1
#
_cell.length_a   1.000
_cell.length_b   1.000
_cell.length_c   1.000
_cell.angle_alpha   90.00
_cell.angle_beta   90.00
_cell.angle_gamma   90.00
#
_symmetry.space_group_name_H-M   'P 1'
#
loop_
_entity.id
_entity.type
_entity.pdbx_description
1 polymer ?
#
loop_
_entity_poly.entity_id
_entity_poly.type
_entity_poly.pdbx_seq_one_letter_code
_entity_poly.pdbx_strand_id
1 'polypeptide(L)'
;MATSSYWNRISRQRISRRRVLAVTGAGAAGLAIAAACGDSGGSTAPNPTREAAGEPKYGGRFQIGTSASIDTLDPHLSIAAGTALFPRIYNLLVARSPLDPTFFYYDLAEEMETPDETTWIFSIRPGVRIAPNTLGVPERDMDAHDLFESFERIRTDPLANGGVFVNNWFASHEASDDGMTYTVTNPSPYAWFIF
;
A
#
# COMPACT_ATOMS: atom_id res chain seq x y z
N MET A 1 14.06 -23.89 -35.82
CA MET A 1 15.25 -23.03 -35.61
C MET A 1 14.86 -21.93 -34.64
N ALA A 2 15.19 -22.07 -33.36
CA ALA A 2 14.84 -21.10 -32.31
C ALA A 2 16.11 -20.56 -31.66
N THR A 3 16.17 -19.24 -31.54
CA THR A 3 17.29 -18.39 -31.17
C THR A 3 17.60 -18.44 -29.66
N SER A 4 18.67 -19.14 -29.30
CA SER A 4 19.33 -19.00 -27.99
C SER A 4 20.39 -17.89 -28.08
N SER A 5 20.20 -16.70 -27.50
CA SER A 5 21.27 -15.68 -27.54
C SER A 5 21.34 -14.55 -26.49
N TYR A 6 20.63 -14.59 -25.36
CA TYR A 6 20.81 -13.51 -24.35
C TYR A 6 21.13 -14.04 -22.95
N TRP A 7 20.26 -14.88 -22.40
CA TRP A 7 20.37 -15.34 -21.00
C TRP A 7 21.52 -16.33 -20.74
N ASN A 8 21.91 -17.11 -21.75
CA ASN A 8 23.03 -18.05 -21.65
C ASN A 8 24.42 -17.39 -21.60
N ARG A 9 24.51 -16.09 -21.93
CA ARG A 9 25.79 -15.36 -21.96
C ARG A 9 26.15 -14.76 -20.60
N ILE A 10 25.14 -14.41 -19.79
CA ILE A 10 25.31 -13.84 -18.45
C ILE A 10 25.66 -14.94 -17.43
N SER A 11 25.09 -16.14 -17.57
CA SER A 11 25.32 -17.26 -16.64
C SER A 11 26.67 -17.97 -16.79
N ARG A 12 27.48 -17.65 -17.82
CA ARG A 12 28.76 -18.32 -18.11
C ARG A 12 30.01 -17.50 -17.83
N GLN A 13 29.90 -16.30 -17.25
CA GLN A 13 31.09 -15.59 -16.76
C GLN A 13 31.57 -16.19 -15.44
N ARG A 14 32.25 -17.34 -15.54
CA ARG A 14 33.07 -17.89 -14.47
C ARG A 14 34.19 -16.90 -14.13
N ILE A 15 34.01 -16.15 -13.05
CA ILE A 15 35.10 -15.41 -12.42
C ILE A 15 36.14 -16.46 -12.00
N SER A 16 37.26 -16.53 -12.72
CA SER A 16 38.30 -17.50 -12.40
C SER A 16 39.04 -17.04 -11.14
N ARG A 17 39.27 -17.99 -10.22
CA ARG A 17 40.04 -17.81 -8.96
C ARG A 17 41.40 -17.11 -9.16
N ARG A 18 41.96 -17.17 -10.37
CA ARG A 18 43.22 -16.52 -10.77
C ARG A 18 43.14 -14.99 -10.82
N ARG A 19 41.96 -14.39 -11.05
CA ARG A 19 41.78 -12.93 -11.05
C ARG A 19 41.66 -12.33 -9.65
N VAL A 20 41.21 -13.11 -8.67
CA VAL A 20 41.11 -12.66 -7.26
C VAL A 20 42.50 -12.59 -6.61
N LEU A 21 43.41 -13.50 -6.98
CA LEU A 21 44.79 -13.50 -6.47
C LEU A 21 45.73 -12.50 -7.17
N ALA A 22 45.33 -11.94 -8.31
CA ALA A 22 46.14 -10.92 -9.01
C ALA A 22 45.98 -9.51 -8.42
N VAL A 23 44.93 -9.27 -7.63
CA VAL A 23 44.65 -7.97 -7.01
C VAL A 23 45.30 -7.83 -5.63
N THR A 24 45.76 -8.93 -5.02
CA THR A 24 46.49 -8.93 -3.74
C THR A 24 48.00 -8.65 -3.87
N GLY A 25 48.49 -8.22 -5.05
CA GLY A 25 49.92 -8.09 -5.36
C GLY A 25 50.61 -6.78 -4.98
N ALA A 26 49.91 -5.75 -4.49
CA ALA A 26 50.56 -4.51 -4.07
C ALA A 26 49.77 -3.80 -2.97
N GLY A 27 50.09 -4.08 -1.71
CA GLY A 27 49.50 -3.39 -0.56
C GLY A 27 49.50 -4.26 0.69
N ALA A 28 50.64 -4.36 1.37
CA ALA A 28 50.81 -5.06 2.62
C ALA A 28 50.10 -4.33 3.78
N ALA A 29 49.07 -4.94 4.37
CA ALA A 29 48.67 -4.69 5.75
C ALA A 29 47.80 -5.84 6.28
N GLY A 30 48.45 -6.77 6.98
CA GLY A 30 47.91 -7.57 8.10
C GLY A 30 46.58 -8.29 7.94
N LEU A 31 46.63 -9.55 7.51
CA LEU A 31 45.66 -10.57 7.95
C LEU A 31 46.41 -11.81 8.43
N ALA A 32 46.70 -11.81 9.72
CA ALA A 32 47.09 -13.00 10.45
C ALA A 32 45.83 -13.81 10.75
N ILE A 33 45.57 -14.88 9.99
CA ILE A 33 44.83 -16.05 10.49
C ILE A 33 45.48 -17.29 9.86
N ALA A 34 46.48 -17.82 10.57
CA ALA A 34 46.82 -19.22 10.49
C ALA A 34 46.05 -19.96 11.60
N ALA A 35 45.72 -21.22 11.32
CA ALA A 35 45.06 -22.21 12.18
C ALA A 35 43.51 -22.14 12.20
N ALA A 36 42.89 -22.97 11.39
CA ALA A 36 42.27 -24.22 11.88
C ALA A 36 41.51 -24.88 10.71
N CYS A 37 42.20 -25.73 9.96
CA CYS A 37 41.53 -26.75 9.17
C CYS A 37 41.12 -27.87 10.12
N GLY A 38 39.84 -28.24 10.11
CA GLY A 38 39.34 -29.47 10.70
C GLY A 38 38.44 -29.26 11.92
N ASP A 39 37.16 -29.05 11.67
CA ASP A 39 36.10 -29.89 12.21
C ASP A 39 34.81 -29.59 11.44
N SER A 40 33.97 -30.61 11.29
CA SER A 40 32.64 -30.58 10.67
C SER A 40 31.67 -29.70 11.47
N GLY A 41 31.85 -28.38 11.42
CA GLY A 41 30.95 -27.40 12.01
C GLY A 41 30.10 -26.74 10.94
N GLY A 42 28.80 -27.00 10.96
CA GLY A 42 27.84 -26.29 10.11
C GLY A 42 28.05 -24.78 10.27
N SER A 43 28.49 -24.13 9.18
CA SER A 43 28.56 -22.68 9.08
C SER A 43 27.15 -22.14 9.21
N THR A 44 26.73 -21.90 10.44
CA THR A 44 25.55 -21.09 10.75
C THR A 44 25.94 -19.69 10.31
N ALA A 45 25.46 -19.28 9.14
CA ALA A 45 25.58 -17.89 8.71
C ALA A 45 25.07 -17.02 9.86
N PRO A 46 25.78 -15.94 10.23
CA PRO A 46 25.29 -15.04 11.28
C PRO A 46 23.90 -14.58 10.87
N ASN A 47 22.90 -15.04 11.61
CA ASN A 47 21.54 -14.56 11.47
C ASN A 47 21.64 -13.06 11.81
N PRO A 48 21.27 -12.13 10.90
CA PRO A 48 21.34 -10.72 11.21
C PRO A 48 20.51 -10.50 12.46
N THR A 49 21.19 -10.21 13.56
CA THR A 49 20.54 -9.92 14.82
C THR A 49 19.74 -8.66 14.54
N ARG A 50 18.41 -8.79 14.51
CA ARG A 50 17.51 -7.66 14.35
C ARG A 50 17.78 -6.75 15.54
N GLU A 51 18.55 -5.69 15.31
CA GLU A 51 18.78 -4.65 16.30
C GLU A 51 17.41 -4.26 16.85
N ALA A 52 17.27 -4.33 18.17
CA ALA A 52 16.05 -3.91 18.83
C ALA A 52 15.77 -2.49 18.38
N ALA A 53 14.63 -2.28 17.70
CA ALA A 53 14.25 -0.97 17.23
C ALA A 53 14.25 -0.03 18.45
N GLY A 54 15.05 1.02 18.39
CA GLY A 54 15.05 2.05 19.44
C GLY A 54 13.67 2.66 19.61
N GLU A 55 13.44 3.35 20.71
CA GLU A 55 12.15 4.01 20.96
C GLU A 55 11.77 4.97 19.81
N PRO A 56 10.50 4.96 19.35
CA PRO A 56 10.03 5.88 18.33
C PRO A 56 10.31 7.34 18.72
N LYS A 57 10.88 8.12 17.79
CA LYS A 57 11.17 9.54 18.00
C LYS A 57 10.21 10.41 17.19
N TYR A 58 9.64 11.42 17.83
CA TYR A 58 8.86 12.44 17.16
C TYR A 58 9.74 13.42 16.39
N GLY A 59 9.24 13.89 15.25
CA GLY A 59 9.91 14.86 14.40
C GLY A 59 10.93 14.25 13.44
N GLY A 60 11.18 14.97 12.35
CA GLY A 60 12.03 14.53 11.25
C GLY A 60 11.43 14.88 9.89
N ARG A 61 12.20 14.64 8.83
CA ARG A 61 11.73 14.80 7.45
C ARG A 61 11.77 13.45 6.75
N PHE A 62 10.61 12.97 6.34
CA PHE A 62 10.51 11.83 5.44
C PHE A 62 10.62 12.33 3.99
N GLN A 63 11.60 11.82 3.24
CA GLN A 63 11.76 12.13 1.82
C GLN A 63 11.68 10.85 1.02
N ILE A 64 10.81 10.84 0.01
CA ILE A 64 10.63 9.74 -0.93
C ILE A 64 10.94 10.21 -2.35
N GLY A 65 11.60 9.35 -3.12
CA GLY A 65 11.76 9.53 -4.56
C GLY A 65 10.79 8.63 -5.31
N THR A 66 10.10 9.17 -6.31
CA THR A 66 9.17 8.42 -7.17
C THR A 66 9.75 8.32 -8.58
N SER A 67 9.46 7.23 -9.29
CA SER A 67 9.89 7.04 -10.68
C SER A 67 8.98 7.74 -11.70
N ALA A 68 7.82 8.22 -11.26
CA ALA A 68 6.85 8.97 -12.05
C ALA A 68 6.49 10.28 -11.34
N SER A 69 6.05 11.27 -12.12
CA SER A 69 5.50 12.51 -11.61
C SER A 69 4.13 12.28 -10.97
N ILE A 70 3.76 13.15 -10.03
CA ILE A 70 2.39 13.27 -9.55
C ILE A 70 1.57 13.91 -10.68
N ASP A 71 0.49 13.24 -11.07
CA ASP A 71 -0.46 13.69 -12.09
C ASP A 71 -1.54 14.60 -11.46
N THR A 72 -2.21 14.11 -10.43
CA THR A 72 -3.22 14.82 -9.64
C THR A 72 -3.27 14.27 -8.22
N LEU A 73 -3.80 15.06 -7.29
CA LEU A 73 -4.11 14.61 -5.93
C LEU A 73 -5.55 14.13 -5.79
N ASP A 74 -6.33 14.13 -6.87
CA ASP A 74 -7.69 13.61 -6.88
C ASP A 74 -7.68 12.07 -6.90
N PRO A 75 -8.21 11.39 -5.86
CA PRO A 75 -8.19 9.93 -5.78
C PRO A 75 -9.08 9.26 -6.82
N HIS A 76 -10.06 9.97 -7.38
CA HIS A 76 -10.92 9.43 -8.43
C HIS A 76 -10.26 9.52 -9.81
N LEU A 77 -9.24 10.37 -10.02
CA LEU A 77 -8.66 10.59 -11.34
C LEU A 77 -7.21 10.10 -11.47
N SER A 78 -6.42 10.09 -10.39
CA SER A 78 -5.01 9.74 -10.46
C SER A 78 -4.78 8.26 -10.80
N ILE A 79 -3.81 8.03 -11.69
CA ILE A 79 -3.29 6.69 -12.03
C ILE A 79 -1.76 6.61 -11.90
N ALA A 80 -1.09 7.71 -11.59
CA ALA A 80 0.36 7.81 -11.49
C ALA A 80 0.85 7.87 -10.04
N ALA A 81 1.93 8.63 -9.78
CA ALA A 81 2.58 8.66 -8.47
C ALA A 81 1.73 9.30 -7.35
N GLY A 82 0.63 9.99 -7.69
CA GLY A 82 -0.32 10.53 -6.70
C GLY A 82 -0.93 9.42 -5.83
N THR A 83 -1.21 8.25 -6.42
CA THR A 83 -1.78 7.07 -5.74
C THR A 83 -1.01 6.65 -4.49
N ALA A 84 0.31 6.81 -4.49
CA ALA A 84 1.14 6.47 -3.35
C ALA A 84 0.85 7.36 -2.13
N LEU A 85 0.32 8.58 -2.31
CA LEU A 85 0.06 9.55 -1.24
C LEU A 85 -1.32 9.41 -0.60
N PHE A 86 -2.29 8.82 -1.30
CA PHE A 86 -3.69 8.82 -0.87
C PHE A 86 -3.95 8.22 0.51
N PRO A 87 -3.33 7.10 0.91
CA PRO A 87 -3.50 6.55 2.27
C PRO A 87 -3.00 7.47 3.40
N ARG A 88 -2.39 8.61 3.08
CA ARG A 88 -1.88 9.60 4.04
C ARG A 88 -2.69 10.89 4.05
N ILE A 89 -3.62 11.07 3.10
CA ILE A 89 -4.35 12.32 2.87
C ILE A 89 -5.87 12.09 2.93
N TYR A 90 -6.33 10.92 2.49
CA TYR A 90 -7.74 10.55 2.43
C TYR A 90 -8.03 9.37 3.36
N ASN A 91 -9.23 9.37 3.93
CA ASN A 91 -9.77 8.23 4.64
C ASN A 91 -10.54 7.32 3.68
N LEU A 92 -10.60 6.03 4.01
CA LEU A 92 -11.45 5.01 3.39
C LEU A 92 -12.48 4.54 4.42
N LEU A 93 -13.55 3.87 3.99
CA LEU A 93 -14.45 3.19 4.94
C LEU A 93 -13.68 2.11 5.72
N VAL A 94 -13.06 1.22 4.96
CA VAL A 94 -12.20 0.14 5.42
C VAL A 94 -10.94 0.09 4.57
N ALA A 95 -9.86 -0.42 5.13
CA ALA A 95 -8.59 -0.55 4.43
C ALA A 95 -7.90 -1.87 4.77
N ARG A 96 -7.00 -2.28 3.89
CA ARG A 96 -6.16 -3.48 4.05
C ARG A 96 -4.71 -3.08 4.21
N SER A 97 -3.97 -3.79 5.07
CA SER A 97 -2.54 -3.55 5.20
C SER A 97 -1.80 -3.90 3.90
N PRO A 98 -0.93 -3.00 3.40
CA PRO A 98 -0.07 -3.31 2.27
C PRO A 98 1.05 -4.29 2.63
N LEU A 99 1.31 -4.53 3.92
CA LEU A 99 2.35 -5.43 4.41
C LEU A 99 1.82 -6.79 4.84
N ASP A 100 0.54 -6.84 5.23
CA ASP A 100 -0.17 -8.05 5.62
C ASP A 100 -1.56 -8.06 4.97
N PRO A 101 -1.71 -8.74 3.81
CA PRO A 101 -2.98 -8.81 3.10
C PRO A 101 -4.09 -9.53 3.87
N THR A 102 -3.79 -10.20 4.98
CA THR A 102 -4.82 -10.82 5.84
C THR A 102 -5.35 -9.84 6.89
N PHE A 103 -4.63 -8.73 7.12
CA PHE A 103 -5.02 -7.71 8.07
C PHE A 103 -5.88 -6.63 7.40
N PHE A 104 -7.14 -6.60 7.82
CA PHE A 104 -8.12 -5.57 7.51
C PHE A 104 -8.34 -4.69 8.73
N TYR A 105 -8.58 -3.40 8.51
CA TYR A 105 -8.89 -2.46 9.56
C TYR A 105 -9.93 -1.44 9.10
N TYR A 106 -10.70 -0.97 10.07
CA TYR A 106 -11.65 0.12 9.91
C TYR A 106 -10.92 1.46 9.94
N ASP A 107 -11.33 2.39 9.08
CA ASP A 107 -10.76 3.74 9.03
C ASP A 107 -11.86 4.78 9.35
N LEU A 108 -12.56 5.31 8.35
CA LEU A 108 -13.71 6.21 8.55
C LEU A 108 -14.92 5.47 9.13
N ALA A 109 -15.10 4.19 8.78
CA ALA A 109 -16.06 3.35 9.51
C ALA A 109 -15.51 3.01 10.90
N GLU A 110 -16.39 2.78 11.86
CA GLU A 110 -16.04 2.14 13.13
C GLU A 110 -16.56 0.71 13.23
N GLU A 111 -17.58 0.39 12.46
CA GLU A 111 -18.20 -0.93 12.38
C GLU A 111 -18.74 -1.19 10.96
N MET A 112 -18.84 -2.46 10.59
CA MET A 112 -19.51 -2.89 9.36
C MET A 112 -20.32 -4.15 9.64
N GLU A 113 -21.59 -4.12 9.23
CA GLU A 113 -22.51 -5.25 9.29
C GLU A 113 -22.88 -5.73 7.89
N THR A 114 -23.19 -7.02 7.78
CA THR A 114 -23.59 -7.67 6.52
C THR A 114 -24.77 -8.59 6.84
N PRO A 115 -26.00 -8.04 6.99
CA PRO A 115 -27.15 -8.81 7.48
C PRO A 115 -27.62 -9.90 6.50
N ASP A 116 -27.26 -9.77 5.22
CA ASP A 116 -27.51 -10.72 4.15
C ASP A 116 -26.33 -10.72 3.16
N GLU A 117 -26.40 -11.54 2.10
CA GLU A 117 -25.28 -11.71 1.14
C GLU A 117 -25.06 -10.50 0.20
N THR A 118 -25.93 -9.49 0.25
CA THR A 118 -25.96 -8.37 -0.70
C THR A 118 -25.92 -6.99 -0.05
N THR A 119 -26.12 -6.88 1.26
CA THR A 119 -26.24 -5.62 1.98
C THR A 119 -25.04 -5.38 2.86
N TRP A 120 -24.40 -4.21 2.73
CA TRP A 120 -23.29 -3.76 3.55
C TRP A 120 -23.66 -2.47 4.25
N ILE A 121 -23.56 -2.47 5.58
CA ILE A 121 -23.91 -1.33 6.42
C ILE A 121 -22.65 -0.88 7.15
N PHE A 122 -22.31 0.40 7.05
CA PHE A 122 -21.13 0.98 7.69
C PHE A 122 -21.57 2.04 8.71
N SER A 123 -21.15 1.89 9.96
CA SER A 123 -21.29 2.92 10.98
C SER A 123 -20.12 3.89 10.89
N ILE A 124 -20.39 5.18 10.76
CA ILE A 124 -19.36 6.21 10.57
C ILE A 124 -18.79 6.66 11.92
N ARG A 125 -17.46 6.74 12.00
CA ARG A 125 -16.76 7.18 13.20
C ARG A 125 -17.03 8.67 13.47
N PRO A 126 -17.55 9.04 14.66
CA PRO A 126 -17.73 10.45 15.01
C PRO A 126 -16.40 11.16 15.24
N GLY A 127 -16.35 12.48 14.99
CA GLY A 127 -15.20 13.33 15.29
C GLY A 127 -14.02 13.22 14.32
N VAL A 128 -14.14 12.45 13.23
CA VAL A 128 -13.19 12.52 12.10
C VAL A 128 -13.48 13.79 11.33
N ARG A 129 -12.52 14.72 11.24
CA ARG A 129 -12.76 16.06 10.67
C ARG A 129 -12.06 16.27 9.34
N ILE A 130 -12.73 16.99 8.45
CA ILE A 130 -12.10 17.55 7.25
C ILE A 130 -10.93 18.43 7.69
N ALA A 131 -9.77 18.19 7.06
CA ALA A 131 -8.55 18.91 7.40
C ALA A 131 -8.69 20.43 7.15
N PRO A 132 -8.01 21.27 7.96
CA PRO A 132 -7.89 22.70 7.70
C PRO A 132 -7.40 22.97 6.28
N ASN A 133 -8.13 23.82 5.56
CA ASN A 133 -7.88 24.07 4.15
C ASN A 133 -8.18 25.54 3.79
N THR A 134 -7.60 25.99 2.68
CA THR A 134 -7.83 27.34 2.12
C THR A 134 -8.82 27.32 0.96
N LEU A 135 -9.55 26.21 0.78
CA LEU A 135 -10.43 25.97 -0.36
C LEU A 135 -11.87 26.42 -0.11
N GLY A 136 -12.15 26.95 1.08
CA GLY A 136 -13.52 27.33 1.48
C GLY A 136 -14.40 26.14 1.83
N VAL A 137 -13.82 24.93 1.96
CA VAL A 137 -14.52 23.75 2.45
C VAL A 137 -14.64 23.87 3.97
N PRO A 138 -15.85 23.84 4.56
CA PRO A 138 -16.01 23.93 6.00
C PRO A 138 -15.25 22.85 6.75
N GLU A 139 -14.54 23.24 7.81
CA GLU A 139 -13.91 22.30 8.75
C GLU A 139 -14.98 21.68 9.66
N ARG A 140 -15.61 20.61 9.19
CA ARG A 140 -16.63 19.86 9.92
C ARG A 140 -16.24 18.39 10.08
N ASP A 141 -17.02 17.68 10.87
CA ASP A 141 -16.96 16.22 10.92
C ASP A 141 -17.32 15.66 9.54
N MET A 142 -16.61 14.61 9.14
CA MET A 142 -16.93 13.78 8.00
C MET A 142 -18.09 12.85 8.36
N ASP A 143 -18.99 12.64 7.41
CA ASP A 143 -20.19 11.85 7.61
C ASP A 143 -20.51 10.94 6.40
N ALA A 144 -21.62 10.22 6.47
CA ALA A 144 -22.08 9.35 5.38
C ALA A 144 -22.43 10.11 4.09
N HIS A 145 -22.76 11.40 4.17
CA HIS A 145 -23.05 12.22 2.99
C HIS A 145 -21.78 12.48 2.16
N ASP A 146 -20.61 12.63 2.80
CA ASP A 146 -19.34 12.73 2.10
C ASP A 146 -19.06 11.49 1.23
N LEU A 147 -19.40 10.31 1.75
CA LEU A 147 -19.28 9.05 1.01
C LEU A 147 -20.27 8.99 -0.14
N PHE A 148 -21.53 9.36 0.11
CA PHE A 148 -22.56 9.40 -0.92
C PHE A 148 -22.13 10.26 -2.10
N GLU A 149 -21.70 11.50 -1.84
CA GLU A 149 -21.22 12.43 -2.88
C GLU A 149 -19.96 11.91 -3.58
N SER A 150 -19.05 11.27 -2.84
CA SER A 150 -17.84 10.67 -3.41
C SER A 150 -18.17 9.54 -4.40
N PHE A 151 -19.09 8.65 -4.04
CA PHE A 151 -19.53 7.56 -4.92
C PHE A 151 -20.42 8.03 -6.06
N GLU A 152 -21.28 9.03 -5.85
CA GLU A 152 -22.06 9.64 -6.94
C GLU A 152 -21.15 10.30 -7.97
N ARG A 153 -20.06 10.95 -7.52
CA ARG A 153 -19.04 11.43 -8.44
C ARG A 153 -18.40 10.30 -9.23
N ILE A 154 -18.02 9.19 -8.59
CA ILE A 154 -17.46 8.02 -9.30
C ILE A 154 -18.46 7.47 -10.32
N ARG A 155 -19.75 7.52 -10.00
CA ARG A 155 -20.84 7.03 -10.86
C ARG A 155 -21.05 7.91 -12.10
N THR A 156 -20.95 9.22 -11.94
CA THR A 156 -21.38 10.21 -12.92
C THR A 156 -20.25 10.86 -13.72
N ASP A 157 -19.04 10.95 -13.17
CA ASP A 157 -17.87 11.49 -13.86
C ASP A 157 -17.25 10.42 -14.78
N PRO A 158 -17.28 10.59 -16.12
CA PRO A 158 -16.72 9.60 -17.04
C PRO A 158 -15.20 9.45 -16.94
N LEU A 159 -14.51 10.38 -16.29
CA LEU A 159 -13.07 10.31 -16.04
C LEU A 159 -12.74 9.63 -14.71
N ALA A 160 -13.73 9.40 -13.84
CA ALA A 160 -13.51 8.76 -12.55
C ALA A 160 -13.15 7.27 -12.71
N ASN A 161 -12.01 6.90 -12.15
CA ASN A 161 -11.64 5.53 -11.89
C ASN A 161 -12.70 4.88 -10.99
N GLY A 162 -12.94 3.58 -11.17
CA GLY A 162 -13.93 2.84 -10.39
C GLY A 162 -15.38 3.02 -10.86
N GLY A 163 -15.66 3.91 -11.82
CA GLY A 163 -17.02 4.10 -12.36
C GLY A 163 -17.64 2.81 -12.91
N VAL A 164 -16.85 1.96 -13.58
CA VAL A 164 -17.32 0.64 -14.05
C VAL A 164 -17.71 -0.28 -12.89
N PHE A 165 -16.97 -0.24 -11.78
CA PHE A 165 -17.28 -1.05 -10.61
C PHE A 165 -18.56 -0.56 -9.93
N VAL A 166 -18.61 0.73 -9.58
CA VAL A 166 -19.76 1.33 -8.88
C VAL A 166 -21.04 1.17 -9.71
N ASN A 167 -21.02 1.50 -11.00
CA ASN A 167 -22.21 1.37 -11.86
C ASN A 167 -22.72 -0.06 -12.03
N ASN A 168 -21.86 -1.08 -11.88
CA ASN A 168 -22.25 -2.48 -12.03
C ASN A 168 -22.59 -3.17 -10.70
N TRP A 169 -22.01 -2.72 -9.59
CA TRP A 169 -22.08 -3.42 -8.31
C TRP A 169 -22.79 -2.66 -7.19
N PHE A 170 -23.11 -1.37 -7.37
CA PHE A 170 -23.95 -0.63 -6.44
C PHE A 170 -25.36 -0.57 -7.04
N ALA A 171 -26.20 -1.55 -6.70
CA ALA A 171 -27.60 -1.51 -7.09
C ALA A 171 -28.31 -0.31 -6.42
N SER A 172 -27.95 -0.05 -5.16
CA SER A 172 -28.26 1.19 -4.44
C SER A 172 -27.15 1.50 -3.45
N HIS A 173 -27.05 2.77 -3.06
CA HIS A 173 -26.30 3.22 -1.91
C HIS A 173 -26.99 4.45 -1.31
N GLU A 174 -26.89 4.62 -0.01
CA GLU A 174 -27.57 5.67 0.72
C GLU A 174 -26.78 6.10 1.96
N ALA A 175 -26.90 7.37 2.30
CA ALA A 175 -26.49 7.92 3.58
C ALA A 175 -27.75 8.11 4.44
N SER A 176 -27.67 7.77 5.73
CA SER A 176 -28.74 8.09 6.67
C SER A 176 -28.88 9.60 6.88
N ASP A 177 -30.09 10.05 7.22
CA ASP A 177 -30.38 11.47 7.46
C ASP A 177 -29.49 12.10 8.55
N ASP A 178 -29.07 11.30 9.54
CA ASP A 178 -28.18 11.73 10.62
C ASP A 178 -26.69 11.68 10.25
N GLY A 179 -26.35 11.19 9.06
CA GLY A 179 -24.98 11.08 8.57
C GLY A 179 -24.14 9.97 9.22
N MET A 180 -24.72 9.14 10.09
CA MET A 180 -23.97 8.16 10.87
C MET A 180 -23.92 6.76 10.26
N THR A 181 -24.71 6.51 9.22
CA THR A 181 -24.78 5.20 8.57
C THR A 181 -24.68 5.35 7.05
N TYR A 182 -23.83 4.54 6.44
CA TYR A 182 -23.74 4.41 4.99
C TYR A 182 -24.07 2.98 4.59
N THR A 183 -25.04 2.80 3.70
CA THR A 183 -25.50 1.49 3.26
C THR A 183 -25.24 1.31 1.76
N VAL A 184 -24.76 0.14 1.36
CA VAL A 184 -24.65 -0.27 -0.04
C VAL A 184 -25.35 -1.61 -0.23
N THR A 185 -26.17 -1.70 -1.28
CA THR A 185 -26.79 -2.96 -1.72
C THR A 185 -26.23 -3.36 -3.07
N ASN A 186 -25.71 -4.59 -3.17
CA ASN A 186 -25.26 -5.19 -4.42
C ASN A 186 -26.42 -5.81 -5.20
N PRO A 187 -26.33 -5.89 -6.54
CA PRO A 187 -27.34 -6.59 -7.35
C PRO A 187 -27.31 -8.12 -7.18
N SER A 188 -26.22 -8.67 -6.63
CA SER A 188 -26.03 -10.10 -6.35
C SER A 188 -24.86 -10.28 -5.37
N PRO A 189 -24.73 -11.44 -4.71
CA PRO A 189 -23.64 -11.69 -3.77
C PRO A 189 -22.26 -11.46 -4.39
N TYR A 190 -21.42 -10.67 -3.70
CA TYR A 190 -20.08 -10.32 -4.18
C TYR A 190 -19.03 -10.34 -3.07
N ALA A 191 -18.32 -11.47 -2.94
CA ALA A 191 -17.32 -11.68 -1.89
C ALA A 191 -16.14 -10.69 -1.91
N TRP A 192 -15.88 -10.05 -3.05
CA TRP A 192 -14.78 -9.09 -3.23
C TRP A 192 -15.21 -7.64 -2.98
N PHE A 193 -16.41 -7.37 -2.46
CA PHE A 193 -16.92 -6.01 -2.28
C PHE A 193 -16.00 -5.12 -1.43
N ILE A 194 -15.37 -5.70 -0.40
CA ILE A 194 -14.49 -5.01 0.54
C ILE A 194 -12.99 -5.12 0.18
N PHE A 195 -12.64 -5.63 -1.01
CA PHE A 195 -11.27 -5.95 -1.42
C PHE A 195 -10.80 -5.14 -2.63
#